data_AF-A0A2H6IU30-F1
#
_entry.id   AF-A0A2H6IU30-F1
#
_cell.length_a   1.000
_cell.length_b   1.000
_cell.length_c   1.000
_cell.angle_alpha   90.00
_cell.angle_beta   90.00
_cell.angle_gamma   90.00
#
_symmetry.space_group_name_H-M   'P 1'
#
loop_
_entity.id
_entity.type
_entity.pdbx_description
1 polymer ?
#
loop_
_entity_poly.entity_id
_entity_poly.type
_entity_poly.pdbx_seq_one_letter_code
_entity_poly.pdbx_strand_id
1 'polypeptide(L)' 'MARLSDLIIHHPEVQSFEDLVKLVAKAGQDGERFLEFDVKPDYRDTPRKWAMMLETSFYWGDKK' A
#
# COMPACT_ATOMS: atom_id res chain seq x y z
N MET A 1 5.14 -11.08 6.24
CA MET A 1 5.41 -10.45 4.92
C MET A 1 4.05 -10.10 4.37
N ALA A 2 3.80 -8.83 4.11
CA ALA A 2 2.53 -8.37 3.58
C ALA A 2 2.50 -8.56 2.05
N ARG A 3 1.36 -8.97 1.52
CA ARG A 3 1.09 -8.95 0.08
C ARG A 3 0.12 -7.83 -0.26
N LEU A 4 0.35 -7.18 -1.38
CA LEU A 4 -0.50 -6.07 -1.80
C LEU A 4 -1.93 -6.55 -2.13
N SER A 5 -2.08 -7.71 -2.76
CA SER A 5 -3.39 -8.32 -3.00
C SER A 5 -4.15 -8.58 -1.69
N ASP A 6 -3.50 -9.14 -0.67
CA ASP A 6 -4.11 -9.41 0.62
C ASP A 6 -4.55 -8.12 1.32
N LEU A 7 -3.74 -7.07 1.27
CA LEU A 7 -4.11 -5.75 1.82
C LEU A 7 -5.34 -5.18 1.11
N ILE A 8 -5.46 -5.34 -0.20
CA ILE A 8 -6.64 -4.84 -0.96
C ILE A 8 -7.88 -5.68 -0.65
N ILE A 9 -7.77 -7.01 -0.62
CA ILE A 9 -8.90 -7.92 -0.42
C ILE A 9 -9.48 -7.82 1.00
N HIS A 10 -8.61 -7.71 2.02
CA HIS A 10 -9.06 -7.66 3.41
C HIS A 10 -9.52 -6.26 3.85
N HIS A 11 -9.28 -5.22 3.06
CA HIS A 11 -9.67 -3.84 3.35
C HIS A 11 -10.57 -3.26 2.25
N PRO A 12 -11.81 -3.76 2.09
CA PRO A 12 -12.74 -3.28 1.06
C PRO A 12 -13.15 -1.81 1.22
N GLU A 13 -12.89 -1.20 2.38
CA GLU A 13 -13.05 0.23 2.63
C GLU A 13 -12.04 1.12 1.88
N VAL A 14 -10.92 0.55 1.41
CA VAL A 14 -9.92 1.27 0.62
C VAL A 14 -10.44 1.45 -0.80
N GLN A 15 -10.80 2.68 -1.16
CA GLN A 15 -11.42 3.00 -2.45
C GLN A 15 -10.55 3.86 -3.37
N SER A 16 -9.35 4.24 -2.91
CA SER A 16 -8.43 5.09 -3.64
C SER A 16 -6.98 4.62 -3.45
N PHE A 17 -6.11 5.03 -4.36
CA PHE A 17 -4.68 4.81 -4.22
C PHE A 17 -4.12 5.55 -2.99
N GLU A 18 -4.64 6.74 -2.68
CA GLU A 18 -4.25 7.47 -1.47
C GLU A 18 -4.55 6.69 -0.18
N ASP A 19 -5.71 6.04 -0.09
CA ASP A 19 -6.07 5.22 1.07
C ASP A 19 -5.19 3.97 1.17
N LEU A 20 -4.86 3.36 0.03
CA LEU A 20 -3.94 2.23 -0.03
C LEU A 20 -2.55 2.61 0.49
N VAL A 21 -2.05 3.81 0.16
CA VAL A 21 -0.77 4.32 0.67
C VAL A 21 -0.77 4.36 2.20
N LYS A 22 -1.85 4.85 2.82
CA LYS A 22 -1.99 4.91 4.29
C LYS A 22 -2.04 3.51 4.91
N LEU A 23 -2.77 2.59 4.27
CA LEU A 23 -2.85 1.19 4.72
C LEU A 23 -1.47 0.50 4.67
N VAL A 24 -0.74 0.69 3.58
CA VAL A 24 0.61 0.13 3.40
C VAL A 24 1.60 0.72 4.41
N ALA A 25 1.53 2.03 4.68
CA ALA A 25 2.34 2.67 5.71
C ALA A 25 2.07 2.07 7.09
N LYS A 26 0.79 1.83 7.41
CA LYS A 26 0.40 1.18 8.66
C LYS A 26 0.95 -0.23 8.78
N ALA A 27 0.89 -1.04 7.71
CA ALA A 27 1.43 -2.40 7.73
C ALA A 27 2.93 -2.41 8.11
N GLY A 28 3.72 -1.50 7.54
CA GLY A 28 5.13 -1.35 7.90
C GLY A 28 5.34 -0.89 9.35
N GLN A 29 4.52 0.05 9.84
CA GLN A 29 4.55 0.52 11.24
C GLN A 29 4.14 -0.56 12.24
N ASP A 30 3.22 -1.45 11.86
CA ASP A 30 2.74 -2.57 12.68
C ASP A 30 3.73 -3.75 12.74
N GLY A 31 4.88 -3.64 12.06
CA GLY A 31 6.02 -4.55 12.20
C GLY A 31 6.27 -5.47 11.01
N GLU A 32 5.50 -5.35 9.92
CA GLU A 32 5.82 -6.06 8.68
C GLU A 32 7.16 -5.58 8.12
N ARG A 33 8.03 -6.52 7.73
CA ARG A 33 9.38 -6.19 7.24
C ARG A 33 9.51 -6.16 5.73
N PHE A 34 8.57 -6.80 5.02
CA PHE A 34 8.58 -6.93 3.58
C PHE A 34 7.17 -6.74 3.02
N LEU A 35 7.10 -6.09 1.86
CA LEU A 35 5.89 -5.90 1.08
C LEU A 35 6.08 -6.51 -0.31
N GLU A 36 5.16 -7.39 -0.72
CA GLU A 36 5.13 -8.02 -2.04
C GLU A 36 4.20 -7.24 -2.99
N PHE A 37 4.69 -6.88 -4.17
CA PHE A 37 3.88 -6.29 -5.24
C PHE A 37 3.42 -7.37 -6.23
N ASP A 38 2.54 -8.24 -5.75
CA ASP A 38 1.96 -9.35 -6.50
C ASP A 38 0.81 -8.95 -7.43
N VAL A 39 0.23 -7.77 -7.21
CA VAL A 39 -0.83 -7.18 -8.05
C VAL A 39 -0.55 -5.70 -8.30
N LYS A 40 -0.98 -5.20 -9.46
CA LYS A 40 -1.04 -3.75 -9.70
C LYS A 40 -2.37 -3.21 -9.14
N PRO A 41 -2.37 -2.16 -8.29
CA PRO A 41 -3.60 -1.52 -7.83
C PRO A 41 -4.42 -1.00 -9.02
N ASP A 42 -5.74 -1.23 -8.97
CA ASP A 42 -6.68 -0.81 -10.02
C ASP A 42 -7.62 0.30 -9.53
N TYR A 43 -7.07 1.28 -8.81
CA TYR A 43 -7.81 2.49 -8.43
C TYR A 43 -7.72 3.55 -9.53
N ARG A 44 -8.77 4.36 -9.67
CA ARG A 44 -8.86 5.44 -10.68
C ARG A 44 -7.71 6.44 -10.58
N ASP A 45 -7.22 6.69 -9.38
CA ASP A 45 -6.16 7.64 -9.05
C ASP A 45 -4.76 7.00 -8.96
N THR A 46 -4.61 5.72 -9.34
CA THR A 46 -3.31 5.03 -9.30
C THR A 46 -2.29 5.70 -10.24
N PRO A 47 -1.19 6.28 -9.71
CA PRO A 47 -0.21 6.98 -10.52
C PRO A 47 0.78 6.01 -11.19
N ARG A 48 1.48 6.46 -12.24
CA ARG A 48 2.52 5.63 -12.91
C ARG A 48 3.62 5.14 -11.96
N LYS A 49 3.95 5.95 -10.95
CA LYS A 49 5.00 5.68 -9.95
C LYS A 49 4.48 4.97 -8.69
N TRP A 50 3.32 4.31 -8.78
CA TRP A 50 2.62 3.69 -7.63
C TRP A 50 3.53 2.80 -6.78
N ALA A 51 4.33 1.91 -7.38
CA ALA A 51 5.16 0.96 -6.65
C ALA A 51 6.17 1.66 -5.73
N MET A 52 6.85 2.68 -6.27
CA MET A 52 7.79 3.51 -5.49
C MET A 52 7.08 4.23 -4.35
N MET A 53 5.85 4.72 -4.56
CA MET A 53 5.08 5.40 -3.51
C MET A 53 4.69 4.43 -2.39
N LEU A 54 4.18 3.24 -2.72
CA LEU A 54 3.84 2.22 -1.73
C LEU A 54 5.07 1.74 -0.97
N GLU A 55 6.18 1.47 -1.67
CA GLU A 55 7.45 1.06 -1.05
C GLU A 55 7.98 2.15 -0.10
N THR A 56 7.97 3.41 -0.55
CA THR A 56 8.39 4.54 0.28
C THR A 56 7.53 4.65 1.53
N SER A 57 6.21 4.59 1.38
CA SER A 57 5.29 4.71 2.51
C SER A 57 5.38 3.52 3.47
N PHE A 58 5.63 2.30 2.97
CA PHE A 58 5.87 1.11 3.79
C PHE A 58 7.07 1.26 4.71
N TYR A 59 8.21 1.73 4.18
CA TYR A 59 9.46 1.82 4.95
C TYR A 59 9.60 3.10 5.77
N TRP A 60 9.05 4.23 5.28
CA TRP A 60 9.25 5.55 5.89
C TRP A 60 8.00 6.10 6.57
N GLY A 61 6.86 5.40 6.49
CA GLY A 61 5.57 5.86 6.97
C GLY A 61 4.93 6.91 6.05
N ASP A 62 3.70 7.31 6.39
CA ASP A 62 2.97 8.34 5.67
C ASP A 62 3.45 9.74 6.09
N LYS A 63 4.15 10.44 5.19
CA LYS A 63 4.50 11.86 5.39
C LYS A 63 3.28 12.70 5.03
N LYS A 64 2.42 12.96 6.01
CA LYS A 64 1.36 13.97 5.89
C LYS A 64 1.90 15.33 5.46
#